data_AF-A0A2K0TLS4-F1
#
_entry.id   AF-A0A2K0TLS4-F1
#
_cell.length_a   1.000
_cell.length_b   1.000
_cell.length_c   1.000
_cell.angle_alpha   90.00
_cell.angle_beta   90.00
_cell.angle_gamma   90.00
#
_symmetry.space_group_name_H-M   'P 1'
#
loop_
_entity.id
_entity.type
_entity.pdbx_description
1 polymer ?
#
loop_
_entity_poly.entity_id
_entity_poly.type
_entity_poly.pdbx_seq_one_letter_code
_entity_poly.pdbx_strand_id
1 'polypeptide(L)'
;MVRLERILRQLLHQDKVKMDLVLFFDALDEFDGHLDKMSDFLKDLVERLDTSATQVKVCFSSRPWKKLNDHFAEYPGFSLQDYTKADIAKYATGSFTRLEITNSPQRDKIMEIIPSIISRANGVFLWVRLAMKELFDTIAETPEAELSDRLQQKLRELPTDLFEFYK
;
A
#
# COMPACT_ATOMS: atom_id res chain seq x y z
N MET A 1 21.95 -13.79 15.41
CA MET A 1 21.59 -12.45 15.94
C MET A 1 22.80 -11.59 16.30
N VAL A 2 23.73 -12.05 17.17
CA VAL A 2 24.88 -11.25 17.69
C VAL A 2 25.79 -10.63 16.61
N ARG A 3 25.92 -11.26 15.43
CA ARG A 3 26.81 -10.76 14.36
C ARG A 3 26.26 -9.51 13.65
N LEU A 4 24.95 -9.44 13.42
CA LEU A 4 24.33 -8.31 12.72
C LEU A 4 24.37 -7.06 13.59
N GLU A 5 23.94 -7.19 14.85
CA GLU A 5 23.98 -6.10 15.83
C GLU A 5 25.39 -5.54 15.99
N ARG A 6 26.39 -6.43 16.10
CA ARG A 6 27.80 -6.02 16.22
C ARG A 6 28.28 -5.23 15.00
N ILE A 7 28.00 -5.71 13.79
CA ILE A 7 28.41 -5.02 12.56
C ILE A 7 27.71 -3.68 12.45
N LEU A 8 26.40 -3.65 12.71
CA LEU A 8 25.62 -2.40 12.69
C LEU A 8 26.21 -1.40 13.69
N ARG A 9 26.47 -1.81 14.94
CA ARG A 9 27.13 -0.94 15.93
C ARG A 9 28.49 -0.44 15.44
N GLN A 10 29.32 -1.27 14.82
CA GLN A 10 30.62 -0.84 14.28
C GLN A 10 30.46 0.19 13.16
N LEU A 11 29.53 -0.02 12.22
CA LEU A 11 29.25 0.93 11.14
C LEU A 11 28.69 2.26 11.68
N LEU A 12 27.87 2.19 12.71
CA LEU A 12 27.22 3.37 13.27
C LEU A 12 28.14 4.27 14.12
N HIS A 13 29.26 3.74 14.64
CA HIS A 13 30.19 4.48 15.52
C HIS A 13 31.58 4.71 14.90
N GLN A 14 31.78 4.35 13.63
CA GLN A 14 33.05 4.58 12.97
C GLN A 14 33.24 6.06 12.61
N ASP A 15 34.49 6.51 12.66
CA ASP A 15 34.93 7.89 12.42
C ASP A 15 35.95 7.99 11.27
N LYS A 16 36.21 6.87 10.57
CA LYS A 16 37.32 6.75 9.62
C LYS A 16 36.93 7.13 8.19
N VAL A 17 35.72 6.79 7.78
CA VAL A 17 35.25 6.92 6.39
C VAL A 17 33.90 7.60 6.39
N LYS A 18 33.72 8.66 5.61
CA LYS A 18 32.40 9.25 5.43
C LYS A 18 31.47 8.25 4.73
N MET A 19 30.34 7.92 5.36
CA MET A 19 29.41 6.91 4.88
C MET A 19 27.97 7.39 5.02
N ASP A 20 27.15 7.15 4.00
CA ASP A 20 25.70 7.29 4.09
C ASP A 20 25.07 5.90 4.18
N LEU A 21 24.35 5.62 5.27
CA LEU A 21 23.65 4.36 5.50
C LEU A 21 22.15 4.58 5.44
N VAL A 22 21.46 3.89 4.53
CA VAL A 22 19.99 3.90 4.46
C VAL A 22 19.48 2.53 4.88
N LEU A 23 18.59 2.52 5.87
CA LEU A 23 17.96 1.31 6.40
C LEU A 23 16.48 1.29 6.02
N PHE A 24 16.04 0.21 5.40
CA PHE A 24 14.64 -0.03 5.04
C PHE A 24 14.06 -1.12 5.96
N PHE A 25 12.98 -0.79 6.65
CA PHE A 25 12.23 -1.72 7.48
C PHE A 25 10.86 -1.95 6.86
N ASP A 26 10.61 -3.17 6.39
CA ASP A 26 9.31 -3.52 5.85
C ASP A 26 8.40 -4.06 6.94
N ALA A 27 7.09 -3.77 6.84
CA ALA A 27 6.04 -4.28 7.72
C ALA A 27 6.34 -4.10 9.22
N LEU A 28 6.68 -2.89 9.65
CA LEU A 28 7.05 -2.61 11.04
C LEU A 28 5.94 -2.97 12.05
N ASP A 29 4.68 -3.00 11.62
CA ASP A 29 3.55 -3.42 12.45
C ASP A 29 3.49 -4.94 12.72
N GLU A 30 4.29 -5.76 12.01
CA GLU A 30 4.44 -7.19 12.29
C GLU A 30 5.47 -7.47 13.39
N PHE A 31 6.18 -6.43 13.87
CA PHE A 31 7.10 -6.57 14.99
C PHE A 31 6.33 -6.94 16.28
N ASP A 32 6.61 -8.12 16.80
CA ASP A 32 5.96 -8.71 17.97
C ASP A 32 6.50 -8.18 19.32
N GLY A 33 7.51 -7.31 19.28
CA GLY A 33 8.08 -6.66 20.45
C GLY A 33 7.36 -5.38 20.90
N HIS A 34 7.97 -4.66 21.82
CA HIS A 34 7.42 -3.40 22.31
C HIS A 34 7.64 -2.28 21.29
N LEU A 35 6.54 -1.77 20.72
CA LEU A 35 6.56 -0.67 19.76
C LEU A 35 7.33 0.55 20.27
N ASP A 36 7.19 0.90 21.56
CA ASP A 36 7.90 2.04 22.16
C ASP A 36 9.41 1.87 22.03
N LYS A 37 9.93 0.68 22.38
CA LYS A 37 11.36 0.36 22.27
C LYS A 37 11.84 0.38 20.82
N MET A 38 10.99 -0.06 19.88
CA MET A 38 11.33 -0.04 18.46
C MET A 38 11.37 1.39 17.93
N SER A 39 10.42 2.23 18.31
CA SER A 39 10.40 3.64 17.95
C SER A 39 11.61 4.38 18.52
N ASP A 40 11.93 4.18 19.80
CA ASP A 40 13.11 4.76 20.44
C ASP A 40 14.38 4.32 19.71
N PHE A 41 14.51 3.03 19.38
CA PHE A 41 15.64 2.52 18.61
C PHE A 41 15.76 3.20 17.23
N LEU A 42 14.67 3.39 16.49
CA LEU A 42 14.71 4.07 15.19
C LEU A 42 15.08 5.55 15.31
N LYS A 43 14.61 6.23 16.35
CA LYS A 43 14.97 7.63 16.63
C LYS A 43 16.44 7.75 17.01
N ASP A 44 16.91 6.89 17.90
CA ASP A 44 18.31 6.79 18.31
C ASP A 44 19.26 6.51 17.13
N LEU A 45 18.78 5.84 16.08
CA LEU A 45 19.57 5.61 14.86
C LEU A 45 19.79 6.90 14.05
N VAL A 46 18.82 7.82 14.04
CA VAL A 46 18.83 9.04 13.22
C VAL A 46 19.38 10.24 14.01
N GLU A 47 19.14 10.33 15.31
CA GLU A 47 19.53 11.45 16.18
C GLU A 47 20.97 11.34 16.72
N ARG A 48 21.82 10.59 16.03
CA ARG A 48 23.17 10.26 16.51
C ARG A 48 24.08 11.50 16.51
N LEU A 49 25.02 11.50 17.48
CA LEU A 49 26.01 12.56 17.70
C LEU A 49 26.94 12.78 16.48
N ASP A 50 27.32 14.04 16.26
CA ASP A 50 28.17 14.56 15.17
C ASP A 50 29.58 13.95 15.06
N THR A 51 29.98 13.08 16.00
CA THR A 51 31.30 12.45 16.02
C THR A 51 31.40 11.24 15.10
N SER A 52 30.27 10.72 14.61
CA SER A 52 30.26 9.62 13.64
C SER A 52 30.50 10.14 12.22
N ALA A 53 31.36 9.45 11.46
CA ALA A 53 31.49 9.68 10.03
C ALA A 53 30.34 9.03 9.22
N THR A 54 29.42 8.32 9.89
CA THR A 54 28.26 7.68 9.27
C THR A 54 27.00 8.52 9.48
N GLN A 55 26.39 8.95 8.39
CA GLN A 55 25.05 9.54 8.36
C GLN A 55 24.02 8.44 8.13
N VAL A 56 22.94 8.45 8.89
CA VAL A 56 21.92 7.39 8.85
C VAL A 56 20.59 7.96 8.41
N LYS A 57 19.94 7.27 7.49
CA LYS A 57 18.55 7.50 7.11
C LYS A 57 17.77 6.22 7.34
N VAL A 58 16.56 6.37 7.86
CA VAL A 58 15.63 5.26 8.07
C VAL A 58 14.40 5.50 7.23
N CYS A 59 13.95 4.46 6.55
CA CYS A 59 12.65 4.40 5.89
C CYS A 59 11.95 3.13 6.36
N PHE A 60 10.69 3.24 6.75
CA PHE A 60 9.91 2.07 7.12
C PHE A 60 8.51 2.12 6.54
N SER A 61 7.91 0.95 6.36
CA SER A 61 6.51 0.76 6.00
C SER A 61 5.75 0.13 7.16
N SER A 62 4.45 0.41 7.25
CA SER A 62 3.53 -0.29 8.16
C SER A 62 2.10 -0.16 7.66
N ARG A 63 1.20 -1.02 8.15
CA ARG A 63 -0.24 -0.72 8.12
C ARG A 63 -0.55 0.56 8.90
N PRO A 64 -1.69 1.22 8.64
CA PRO A 64 -2.13 2.37 9.43
C PRO A 64 -2.24 1.99 10.91
N TRP A 65 -1.35 2.54 11.73
CA TRP A 65 -1.32 2.27 13.16
C TRP A 65 -1.16 3.58 13.92
N LYS A 66 -2.23 4.00 14.61
CA LYS A 66 -2.28 5.30 15.30
C LYS A 66 -1.07 5.57 16.19
N LYS A 67 -0.62 4.56 16.95
CA LYS A 67 0.51 4.71 17.86
C LYS A 67 1.84 4.99 17.12
N LEU A 68 2.06 4.33 15.97
CA LEU A 68 3.21 4.64 15.10
C LEU A 68 3.12 6.06 14.54
N ASN A 69 1.94 6.48 14.07
CA ASN A 69 1.73 7.83 13.57
C ASN A 69 2.03 8.88 14.65
N ASP A 70 1.58 8.65 15.89
CA ASP A 70 1.83 9.54 17.02
C ASP A 70 3.34 9.60 17.35
N HIS A 71 4.04 8.46 17.34
CA HIS A 71 5.47 8.39 17.63
C HIS A 71 6.33 9.12 16.60
N PHE A 72 5.89 9.15 15.33
CA PHE A 72 6.67 9.68 14.21
C PHE A 72 6.04 10.91 13.55
N ALA A 73 5.11 11.60 14.23
CA ALA A 73 4.39 12.75 13.68
C ALA A 73 5.30 13.91 13.22
N GLU A 74 6.48 14.05 13.81
CA GLU A 74 7.47 15.07 13.45
C GLU A 74 8.40 14.67 12.29
N TYR A 75 8.35 13.40 11.86
CA TYR A 75 9.19 12.87 10.79
C TYR A 75 8.42 12.84 9.46
N PRO A 76 9.11 12.94 8.31
CA PRO A 76 8.46 12.85 7.01
C PRO A 76 7.83 11.46 6.83
N GLY A 77 6.58 11.45 6.42
CA GLY A 77 5.82 10.24 6.13
C GLY A 77 4.67 10.54 5.18
N PHE A 78 4.16 9.51 4.52
CA PHE A 78 3.02 9.63 3.64
C PHE A 78 2.22 8.33 3.60
N SER A 79 0.93 8.46 3.30
CA SER A 79 0.03 7.34 3.10
C SER A 79 0.06 6.93 1.63
N LEU A 80 0.45 5.69 1.31
CA LEU A 80 0.54 5.20 -0.07
C LEU A 80 -0.80 5.31 -0.83
N GLN A 81 -1.93 5.18 -0.13
CA GLN A 81 -3.26 5.32 -0.71
C GLN A 81 -3.56 6.72 -1.27
N ASP A 82 -2.90 7.76 -0.77
CA ASP A 82 -3.08 9.13 -1.24
C ASP A 82 -2.41 9.34 -2.62
N TYR A 83 -1.41 8.53 -2.95
CA TYR A 83 -0.60 8.65 -4.17
C TYR A 83 -0.95 7.62 -5.24
N THR A 84 -1.66 6.55 -4.89
CA THR A 84 -2.01 5.47 -5.83
C THR A 84 -3.37 5.67 -6.49
N LYS A 85 -4.21 6.59 -6.00
CA LYS A 85 -5.58 6.80 -6.50
C LYS A 85 -5.64 7.12 -7.99
N ALA A 86 -4.76 7.98 -8.49
CA ALA A 86 -4.72 8.36 -9.90
C ALA A 86 -4.32 7.18 -10.80
N ASP A 87 -3.31 6.42 -10.38
CA ASP A 87 -2.85 5.26 -11.13
C ASP A 87 -3.88 4.13 -11.10
N ILE A 88 -4.56 3.92 -9.97
CA ILE A 88 -5.69 2.98 -9.84
C ILE A 88 -6.83 3.39 -10.78
N ALA A 89 -7.19 4.67 -10.85
CA ALA A 89 -8.22 5.16 -11.75
C ALA A 89 -7.84 4.92 -13.21
N LYS A 90 -6.58 5.21 -13.58
CA LYS A 90 -6.05 4.97 -14.92
C LYS A 90 -6.05 3.48 -15.27
N TYR A 91 -5.68 2.63 -14.32
CA TYR A 91 -5.71 1.18 -14.50
C TYR A 91 -7.13 0.65 -14.69
N ALA A 92 -8.07 1.03 -13.83
CA ALA A 92 -9.46 0.58 -13.89
C ALA A 92 -10.13 1.01 -15.22
N THR A 93 -10.03 2.30 -15.57
CA THR A 93 -10.58 2.82 -16.83
C THR A 93 -9.94 2.20 -18.08
N GLY A 94 -8.61 2.06 -18.08
CA GLY A 94 -7.87 1.43 -19.17
C GLY A 94 -8.18 -0.05 -19.35
N SER A 95 -8.47 -0.77 -18.27
CA SER A 95 -8.80 -2.19 -18.32
C SER A 95 -10.17 -2.45 -18.97
N PHE A 96 -11.18 -1.64 -18.67
CA PHE A 96 -12.49 -1.74 -19.34
C PHE A 96 -12.45 -1.33 -20.81
N THR A 97 -11.60 -0.36 -21.17
CA THR A 97 -11.44 0.06 -22.58
C THR A 97 -10.87 -1.05 -23.46
N ARG A 98 -10.06 -1.96 -22.88
CA ARG A 98 -9.46 -3.10 -23.60
C ARG A 98 -10.41 -4.26 -23.88
N LEU A 99 -11.57 -4.33 -23.22
CA LEU A 99 -12.56 -5.37 -23.48
C LEU A 99 -13.31 -5.21 -24.81
N GLU A 100 -12.91 -4.27 -25.66
CA GLU A 100 -13.59 -3.93 -26.92
C GLU A 100 -15.10 -3.67 -26.75
N ILE A 101 -15.53 -3.28 -25.54
CA ILE A 101 -16.89 -2.79 -25.24
C ILE A 101 -17.02 -1.43 -25.93
N THR A 102 -17.22 -1.47 -27.23
CA THR A 102 -17.21 -0.34 -28.14
C THR A 102 -18.66 0.10 -28.34
N ASN A 103 -18.97 1.31 -27.89
CA ASN A 103 -20.20 2.05 -28.15
C ASN A 103 -21.52 1.27 -27.90
N SER A 104 -21.60 0.54 -26.79
CA SER A 104 -22.85 -0.06 -26.31
C SER A 104 -23.30 0.60 -24.99
N PRO A 105 -24.60 0.56 -24.64
CA PRO A 105 -25.12 0.99 -23.33
C PRO A 105 -24.42 0.35 -22.13
N GLN A 106 -23.72 -0.77 -22.36
CA GLN A 106 -22.95 -1.50 -21.35
C GLN A 106 -21.73 -0.68 -20.89
N ARG A 107 -21.13 0.14 -21.77
CA ARG A 107 -19.98 0.98 -21.41
C ARG A 107 -20.35 2.00 -20.33
N ASP A 108 -21.50 2.66 -20.48
CA ASP A 108 -21.92 3.70 -19.53
C ASP A 108 -22.18 3.09 -18.15
N LYS A 109 -22.89 1.96 -18.10
CA LYS A 109 -23.14 1.18 -16.87
C LYS A 109 -21.85 0.75 -16.16
N ILE A 110 -20.83 0.37 -16.92
CA ILE A 110 -19.52 -0.02 -16.38
C ILE A 110 -18.78 1.19 -15.82
N MET A 111 -18.79 2.31 -16.56
CA MET A 111 -18.12 3.54 -16.14
C MET A 111 -18.73 4.13 -14.86
N GLU A 112 -20.02 3.91 -14.61
CA GLU A 112 -20.69 4.28 -13.35
C GLU A 112 -20.14 3.55 -12.12
N ILE A 113 -19.54 2.37 -12.28
CA ILE A 113 -19.06 1.54 -11.17
C ILE A 113 -17.60 1.82 -10.81
N ILE A 114 -16.82 2.33 -11.77
CA ILE A 114 -15.39 2.65 -11.59
C ILE A 114 -15.14 3.54 -10.36
N PRO A 115 -15.90 4.62 -10.11
CA PRO A 115 -15.71 5.43 -8.90
C PRO A 115 -15.83 4.64 -7.59
N SER A 116 -16.74 3.66 -7.53
CA SER A 116 -16.90 2.79 -6.36
C SER A 116 -15.73 1.80 -6.19
N ILE A 117 -15.13 1.34 -7.28
CA ILE A 117 -13.93 0.50 -7.22
C ILE A 117 -12.74 1.31 -6.72
N ILE A 118 -12.55 2.53 -7.25
CA ILE A 118 -11.45 3.42 -6.84
C ILE A 118 -11.59 3.79 -5.36
N SER A 119 -12.81 4.11 -4.89
CA SER A 119 -13.02 4.50 -3.49
C SER A 119 -12.77 3.36 -2.51
N ARG A 120 -13.11 2.13 -2.90
CA ARG A 120 -12.94 0.94 -2.06
C ARG A 120 -11.54 0.32 -2.11
N ALA A 121 -10.76 0.67 -3.12
CA ALA A 121 -9.42 0.15 -3.29
C ALA A 121 -8.48 0.44 -2.10
N ASN A 122 -8.70 1.54 -1.37
CA ASN A 122 -7.85 1.97 -0.26
C ASN A 122 -6.34 1.94 -0.61
N GLY A 123 -6.00 2.27 -1.86
CA GLY A 123 -4.62 2.24 -2.37
C GLY A 123 -4.06 0.86 -2.74
N VAL A 124 -4.83 -0.22 -2.55
CA VAL A 124 -4.37 -1.59 -2.77
C VAL A 124 -4.60 -2.01 -4.23
N PHE A 125 -3.56 -1.88 -5.05
CA PHE A 125 -3.61 -2.28 -6.47
C PHE A 125 -4.04 -3.73 -6.70
N LEU A 126 -3.61 -4.65 -5.83
CA LEU A 126 -3.97 -6.06 -5.94
C LEU A 126 -5.47 -6.26 -5.75
N TRP A 127 -6.08 -5.56 -4.80
CA TRP A 127 -7.52 -5.58 -4.56
C TRP A 127 -8.26 -5.11 -5.81
N VAL A 128 -7.83 -4.00 -6.42
CA VAL A 128 -8.42 -3.48 -7.66
C VAL A 128 -8.35 -4.51 -8.77
N ARG A 129 -7.20 -5.15 -8.97
CA ARG A 129 -7.04 -6.17 -10.01
C ARG A 129 -8.00 -7.35 -9.82
N LEU A 130 -8.18 -7.81 -8.58
CA LEU A 130 -9.07 -8.92 -8.26
C LEU A 130 -10.55 -8.52 -8.42
N ALA A 131 -10.93 -7.35 -7.90
CA ALA A 131 -12.27 -6.80 -8.05
C ALA A 131 -12.65 -6.61 -9.52
N MET A 132 -11.73 -6.06 -10.33
CA MET A 132 -11.93 -5.89 -11.77
C MET A 132 -12.11 -7.23 -12.48
N LYS A 133 -11.34 -8.26 -12.11
CA LYS A 133 -11.49 -9.60 -12.65
C LYS A 133 -12.90 -10.17 -12.40
N GLU A 134 -13.37 -10.11 -11.15
CA GLU A 134 -14.73 -10.56 -10.80
C GLU A 134 -15.83 -9.82 -11.57
N LEU A 135 -15.65 -8.51 -11.81
CA LEU A 135 -16.56 -7.72 -12.62
C LEU A 135 -16.52 -8.12 -14.10
N PHE A 136 -15.33 -8.40 -14.64
CA PHE A 136 -15.18 -8.87 -16.02
C PHE A 136 -15.82 -10.23 -16.24
N ASP A 137 -15.62 -11.17 -15.31
CA ASP A 137 -16.26 -12.49 -15.35
C ASP A 137 -17.79 -12.33 -15.30
N THR A 138 -18.29 -11.41 -14.46
CA THR A 138 -19.72 -11.08 -14.40
C THR A 138 -20.26 -10.50 -15.72
N ILE A 139 -19.50 -9.64 -16.41
CA ILE A 139 -19.90 -9.08 -17.72
C ILE A 139 -19.99 -10.18 -18.76
N ALA A 140 -19.04 -11.10 -18.78
CA ALA A 140 -19.00 -12.18 -19.75
C ALA A 140 -20.16 -13.19 -19.58
N GLU A 141 -20.63 -13.39 -18.35
CA GLU A 141 -21.66 -14.38 -18.01
C GLU A 141 -23.10 -13.82 -17.99
N THR A 142 -23.28 -12.49 -18.01
CA THR A 142 -24.58 -11.86 -17.80
C THR A 142 -25.17 -11.24 -19.07
N PRO A 143 -26.43 -11.55 -19.43
CA PRO A 143 -27.13 -10.87 -20.53
C PRO A 143 -27.28 -9.37 -20.31
N GLU A 144 -27.26 -8.58 -21.38
CA GLU A 144 -27.28 -7.10 -21.32
C GLU A 144 -28.44 -6.50 -20.53
N ALA A 145 -29.62 -7.15 -20.59
CA ALA A 145 -30.82 -6.72 -19.89
C ALA A 145 -30.66 -6.70 -18.36
N GLU A 146 -29.87 -7.64 -17.81
CA GLU A 146 -29.68 -7.82 -16.36
C GLU A 146 -28.33 -7.26 -15.87
N LEU A 147 -27.48 -6.81 -16.79
CA LEU A 147 -26.10 -6.43 -16.51
C LEU A 147 -25.98 -5.34 -15.42
N SER A 148 -26.87 -4.36 -15.43
CA SER A 148 -26.82 -3.25 -14.46
C SER A 148 -27.03 -3.75 -13.03
N ASP A 149 -28.09 -4.52 -12.81
CA ASP A 149 -28.45 -5.03 -11.49
C ASP A 149 -27.41 -6.04 -11.00
N ARG A 150 -26.92 -6.90 -11.91
CA ARG A 150 -25.92 -7.89 -11.58
C ARG A 150 -24.57 -7.26 -11.22
N LEU A 151 -24.14 -6.23 -11.95
CA LEU A 151 -22.91 -5.52 -11.62
C LEU A 151 -23.01 -4.76 -10.30
N GLN A 152 -24.15 -4.11 -10.02
CA GLN A 152 -24.39 -3.45 -8.74
C GLN A 152 -24.45 -4.45 -7.58
N GLN A 153 -25.05 -5.63 -7.79
CA GLN A 153 -25.02 -6.72 -6.82
C GLN A 153 -23.60 -7.22 -6.60
N LYS A 154 -22.86 -7.53 -7.67
CA LYS A 154 -21.50 -8.02 -7.56
C LYS A 154 -20.60 -7.02 -6.87
N LEU A 155 -20.76 -5.72 -7.16
CA LEU A 155 -20.09 -4.65 -6.45
C LEU A 155 -20.35 -4.75 -4.95
N ARG A 156 -21.61 -4.93 -4.50
CA ARG A 156 -21.91 -5.11 -3.06
C ARG A 156 -21.31 -6.38 -2.45
N GLU A 157 -21.17 -7.44 -3.23
CA GLU A 157 -20.60 -8.73 -2.82
C GLU A 157 -19.07 -8.71 -2.76
N LEU A 158 -18.41 -7.78 -3.46
CA LEU A 158 -16.95 -7.69 -3.44
C LEU A 158 -16.45 -7.55 -2.00
N PRO A 159 -15.38 -8.26 -1.63
CA PRO A 159 -14.79 -8.13 -0.30
C PRO A 159 -14.29 -6.71 -0.01
N THR A 160 -14.32 -6.32 1.26
CA THR A 160 -13.78 -5.01 1.70
C THR A 160 -12.30 -5.07 2.02
N ASP A 161 -11.80 -6.26 2.38
CA ASP A 161 -10.39 -6.51 2.64
C ASP A 161 -9.80 -7.42 1.55
N LEU A 162 -8.53 -7.18 1.20
CA LEU A 162 -7.78 -8.02 0.28
C LEU A 162 -7.71 -9.48 0.75
N PHE A 163 -7.56 -9.72 2.06
CA PHE A 163 -7.44 -11.08 2.61
C PHE A 163 -8.69 -11.93 2.39
N GLU A 164 -9.85 -11.32 2.24
CA GLU A 164 -11.12 -12.02 2.02
C GLU A 164 -11.23 -12.63 0.62
N PHE A 165 -10.43 -12.19 -0.36
CA PHE A 165 -10.35 -12.84 -1.68
C PHE A 165 -9.62 -14.19 -1.66
N TYR A 166 -8.92 -14.51 -0.58
CA TYR A 166 -8.11 -15.72 -0.46
C TYR A 166 -8.74 -16.76 0.48
N LYS A 167 -9.95 -16.52 0.98
CA LYS A 167 -10.69 -17.42 1.87
C LYS A 167 -11.57 -18.40 1.10
#